data_AF-A0A7I7KVJ0-F1
#
_entry.id   AF-A0A7I7KVJ0-F1
#
_cell.length_a   1.000
_cell.length_b   1.000
_cell.length_c   1.000
_cell.angle_alpha   90.00
_cell.angle_beta   90.00
_cell.angle_gamma   90.00
#
_symmetry.space_group_name_H-M   'P 1'
#
loop_
_entity.id
_entity.type
_entity.pdbx_description
1 polymer ?
#
loop_
_entity_poly.entity_id
_entity_poly.type
_entity_poly.pdbx_seq_one_letter_code
_entity_poly.pdbx_strand_id
1 'polypeptide(L)'
;MGQEVVDGNFAFIVNQVGTSRTFDDTRAGGVFVIVSMAVRNVGTEARAFEMTAQKLKESDGRGHSASFMAPVVNNIDPGLQVSFKLAFDLPRGGRRTQLVLHESPSSPGAPVSLVVPPSGPATGSGSPTRLNRDWPRFAGKTLLGVAVGSDAWLC
;
A
#
# COMPACT_ATOMS: atom_id res chain seq x y z
N MET A 1 -3.71 -2.12 2.03
CA MET A 1 -3.59 -2.98 0.83
C MET A 1 -3.88 -4.41 1.23
N GLY A 2 -4.48 -5.22 0.35
CA GLY A 2 -4.79 -6.64 0.60
C GLY A 2 -5.95 -6.91 1.55
N GLN A 3 -6.57 -5.88 2.12
CA GLN A 3 -7.74 -6.00 2.97
C GLN A 3 -9.01 -5.95 2.11
N GLU A 4 -9.96 -6.84 2.40
CA GLU A 4 -11.31 -6.80 1.82
C GLU A 4 -12.11 -5.65 2.45
N VAL A 5 -12.73 -4.84 1.61
CA VAL A 5 -13.73 -3.85 2.01
C VAL A 5 -15.01 -4.07 1.23
N VAL A 6 -16.16 -3.74 1.80
CA VAL A 6 -17.47 -4.03 1.21
C VAL A 6 -18.28 -2.73 1.13
N ASP A 7 -18.93 -2.54 -0.01
CA ASP A 7 -19.95 -1.54 -0.22
C ASP A 7 -21.09 -2.17 -1.01
N GLY A 8 -22.31 -2.09 -0.48
CA GLY A 8 -23.48 -2.76 -1.06
C GLY A 8 -23.24 -4.24 -1.35
N ASN A 9 -23.35 -4.60 -2.64
CA ASN A 9 -23.21 -5.96 -3.16
C ASN A 9 -21.83 -6.25 -3.78
N PHE A 10 -20.84 -5.35 -3.63
CA PHE A 10 -19.47 -5.62 -4.05
C PHE A 10 -18.51 -5.68 -2.87
N ALA A 11 -17.66 -6.70 -2.88
CA ALA A 11 -16.47 -6.81 -2.05
C ALA A 11 -15.23 -6.50 -2.90
N PHE A 12 -14.33 -5.70 -2.36
CA PHE A 12 -13.16 -5.18 -3.05
C PHE A 12 -11.88 -5.50 -2.30
N ILE A 13 -10.84 -5.89 -3.03
CA ILE A 13 -9.49 -6.08 -2.48
C ILE A 13 -8.49 -5.31 -3.34
N VAL A 14 -7.90 -4.25 -2.79
CA VAL A 14 -6.85 -3.48 -3.49
C VAL A 14 -5.51 -4.19 -3.31
N ASN A 15 -4.99 -4.73 -4.41
CA ASN A 15 -3.76 -5.54 -4.40
C ASN A 15 -2.52 -4.67 -4.61
N GLN A 16 -2.57 -3.74 -5.58
CA GLN A 16 -1.42 -2.93 -5.95
C GLN A 16 -1.84 -1.54 -6.39
N VAL A 17 -0.99 -0.56 -6.12
CA VAL A 17 -1.12 0.80 -6.63
C VAL A 17 0.23 1.25 -7.18
N GLY A 18 0.23 1.67 -8.44
CA GLY A 18 1.43 2.15 -9.14
C GLY A 18 1.13 3.41 -9.93
N THR A 19 2.15 3.91 -10.62
CA THR A 19 2.01 5.05 -11.53
C THR A 19 2.58 4.72 -12.90
N SER A 20 1.93 5.21 -13.95
CA SER A 20 2.40 5.07 -15.33
C SER A 20 2.12 6.34 -16.13
N ARG A 21 2.88 6.57 -17.19
CA ARG A 21 2.59 7.64 -18.17
C ARG A 21 1.52 7.22 -19.18
N THR A 22 1.28 5.91 -19.30
CA THR A 22 0.33 5.34 -20.24
C THR A 22 -0.53 4.27 -19.57
N PHE A 23 -1.73 4.11 -20.11
CA PHE A 23 -2.62 2.99 -19.85
C PHE A 23 -3.03 2.46 -21.21
N ASP A 24 -2.61 1.22 -21.52
CA ASP A 24 -2.55 0.70 -22.89
C ASP A 24 -1.87 1.72 -23.82
N ASP A 25 -2.51 2.07 -24.94
CA ASP A 25 -1.99 3.02 -25.93
C ASP A 25 -2.30 4.49 -25.59
N THR A 26 -3.02 4.75 -24.49
CA THR A 26 -3.42 6.11 -24.10
C THR A 26 -2.41 6.74 -23.16
N ARG A 27 -2.08 8.02 -23.39
CA ARG A 27 -1.18 8.80 -22.54
C ARG A 27 -1.95 9.65 -21.53
N ALA A 28 -1.45 9.73 -20.30
CA ALA A 28 -1.98 10.60 -19.27
C ALA A 28 -1.78 12.08 -19.62
N GLY A 29 -2.75 12.93 -19.28
CA GLY A 29 -2.59 14.38 -19.25
C GLY A 29 -1.56 14.81 -18.20
N GLY A 30 -1.56 14.15 -17.03
CA GLY A 30 -0.50 14.29 -16.03
C GLY A 30 0.26 12.99 -15.82
N VAL A 31 -0.25 12.15 -14.93
CA VAL A 31 0.24 10.80 -14.63
C VAL A 31 -0.93 9.91 -14.23
N PHE A 32 -1.00 8.71 -14.78
CA PHE A 32 -1.97 7.74 -14.31
C PHE A 32 -1.53 7.15 -12.97
N VAL A 33 -2.42 7.17 -11.99
CA VAL A 33 -2.37 6.24 -10.86
C VAL A 33 -3.15 5.00 -11.26
N ILE A 34 -2.47 3.85 -11.31
CA ILE A 34 -3.08 2.57 -11.69
C ILE A 34 -3.31 1.75 -10.42
N VAL A 35 -4.57 1.41 -10.18
CA VAL A 35 -4.99 0.54 -9.07
C VAL A 35 -5.34 -0.82 -9.63
N SER A 36 -4.63 -1.86 -9.18
CA SER A 36 -4.99 -3.26 -9.46
C SER A 36 -5.78 -3.81 -8.26
N MET A 37 -6.97 -4.32 -8.51
CA MET A 37 -7.88 -4.80 -7.48
C MET A 37 -8.66 -6.04 -7.92
N ALA A 38 -9.14 -6.82 -6.96
CA ALA A 38 -10.17 -7.82 -7.18
C ALA A 38 -11.52 -7.26 -6.74
N VAL A 39 -12.57 -7.51 -7.51
CA VAL A 39 -13.96 -7.14 -7.20
C VAL A 39 -14.81 -8.39 -7.31
N ARG A 40 -15.56 -8.69 -6.25
CA ARG A 40 -16.46 -9.84 -6.18
C ARG A 40 -17.89 -9.39 -5.97
N ASN A 41 -18.81 -9.91 -6.76
CA ASN A 41 -20.24 -9.75 -6.50
C ASN A 41 -20.66 -10.68 -5.35
N VAL A 42 -21.06 -10.09 -4.23
CA VAL A 42 -21.55 -10.81 -3.04
C VAL A 42 -23.08 -10.75 -2.92
N GLY A 43 -23.76 -10.11 -3.87
CA GLY A 43 -25.21 -10.09 -3.97
C GLY A 43 -25.78 -11.32 -4.67
N THR A 44 -27.08 -11.26 -4.97
CA THR A 44 -27.87 -12.36 -5.55
C THR A 44 -28.21 -12.17 -7.02
N GLU A 45 -27.86 -11.03 -7.62
CA GLU A 45 -28.15 -10.67 -9.01
C GLU A 45 -26.89 -10.18 -9.72
N ALA A 46 -26.85 -10.28 -11.05
CA ALA A 46 -25.78 -9.69 -11.85
C ALA A 46 -25.79 -8.16 -11.71
N ARG A 47 -24.61 -7.55 -11.58
CA ARG A 47 -24.47 -6.10 -11.33
C ARG A 47 -23.43 -5.49 -12.25
N ALA A 48 -23.76 -4.32 -12.81
CA ALA A 48 -22.80 -3.54 -13.58
C ALA A 48 -21.73 -2.94 -12.67
N PHE A 49 -20.47 -2.95 -13.13
CA PHE A 49 -19.39 -2.30 -12.41
C PHE A 49 -19.12 -0.92 -13.03
N GLU A 50 -19.50 0.13 -12.30
CA GLU A 50 -19.38 1.51 -12.77
C GLU A 50 -18.01 2.10 -12.45
N MET A 51 -17.12 2.09 -13.45
CA MET A 51 -15.75 2.63 -13.32
C MET A 51 -15.74 4.08 -12.82
N THR A 52 -16.60 4.94 -13.35
CA THR A 52 -16.57 6.38 -13.05
C THR A 52 -17.05 6.72 -11.65
N ALA A 53 -17.74 5.78 -10.97
CA ALA A 53 -18.14 5.90 -9.58
C ALA A 53 -16.94 5.82 -8.61
N GLN A 54 -15.85 5.15 -9.01
CA GLN A 54 -14.68 4.97 -8.16
C GLN A 54 -13.91 6.30 -8.01
N LYS A 55 -13.50 6.66 -6.79
CA LYS A 55 -12.86 7.96 -6.51
C LYS A 55 -11.49 7.81 -5.86
N LEU A 56 -10.48 8.44 -6.44
CA LEU A 56 -9.18 8.64 -5.80
C LEU A 56 -9.11 10.04 -5.20
N LYS A 57 -8.84 10.13 -3.90
CA LYS A 57 -8.73 11.38 -3.15
C LYS A 57 -7.27 11.78 -2.95
N GLU A 58 -7.01 13.07 -3.12
CA GLU A 58 -5.73 13.70 -2.81
C GLU A 58 -5.71 14.29 -1.38
N SER A 59 -4.52 14.64 -0.89
CA SER A 59 -4.33 15.22 0.44
C SER A 59 -5.00 16.58 0.64
N ASP A 60 -5.30 17.31 -0.44
CA ASP A 60 -6.04 18.57 -0.42
C ASP A 60 -7.57 18.36 -0.51
N GLY A 61 -8.04 17.11 -0.52
CA GLY A 61 -9.45 16.73 -0.59
C GLY A 61 -9.99 16.60 -2.02
N ARG A 62 -9.23 16.95 -3.05
CA ARG A 62 -9.64 16.82 -4.45
C ARG A 62 -9.88 15.35 -4.81
N GLY A 63 -10.95 15.09 -5.55
CA GLY A 63 -11.33 13.75 -6.00
C GLY A 63 -11.24 13.58 -7.51
N HIS A 64 -10.71 12.44 -7.94
CA HIS A 64 -10.59 12.06 -9.34
C HIS A 64 -11.37 10.76 -9.58
N SER A 65 -12.19 10.72 -10.63
CA SER A 65 -12.80 9.49 -11.09
C SER A 65 -11.81 8.64 -11.87
N ALA A 66 -12.00 7.33 -11.90
CA ALA A 66 -11.27 6.49 -12.84
C ALA A 66 -11.63 6.88 -14.29
N SER A 67 -10.62 6.95 -15.13
CA SER A 67 -10.71 7.33 -16.54
C SER A 67 -10.67 6.12 -17.47
N PHE A 68 -9.97 5.04 -17.06
CA PHE A 68 -9.84 3.81 -17.84
C PHE A 68 -9.94 2.57 -16.94
N MET A 69 -10.43 1.48 -17.53
CA MET A 69 -10.52 0.16 -16.89
C MET A 69 -10.04 -0.94 -17.83
N ALA A 70 -9.45 -1.99 -17.26
CA ALA A 70 -9.16 -3.23 -17.96
C ALA A 70 -9.31 -4.43 -17.01
N PRO A 71 -9.99 -5.52 -17.41
CA PRO A 71 -10.82 -5.64 -18.61
C PRO A 71 -12.07 -4.75 -18.52
N VAL A 72 -12.70 -4.48 -19.66
CA VAL A 72 -14.05 -3.91 -19.70
C VAL A 72 -15.04 -5.06 -19.60
N VAL A 73 -15.95 -5.00 -18.63
CA VAL A 73 -17.04 -5.97 -18.48
C VAL A 73 -18.35 -5.22 -18.30
N ASN A 74 -19.45 -5.80 -18.80
CA ASN A 74 -20.77 -5.18 -18.66
C ASN A 74 -21.34 -5.45 -17.26
N ASN A 75 -21.30 -6.71 -16.81
CA ASN A 75 -21.82 -7.14 -15.53
C ASN A 75 -20.88 -8.13 -14.85
N ILE A 76 -20.98 -8.24 -13.54
CA ILE A 76 -20.35 -9.26 -12.71
C ILE A 76 -21.47 -10.13 -12.13
N ASP A 77 -21.47 -11.41 -12.45
CA ASP A 77 -22.47 -12.37 -11.94
C ASP A 77 -22.30 -12.65 -10.44
N PRO A 78 -23.35 -13.07 -9.72
CA PRO A 78 -23.26 -13.46 -8.31
C PRO A 78 -22.15 -14.45 -8.03
N GLY A 79 -21.32 -14.15 -7.03
CA GLY A 79 -20.17 -14.98 -6.64
C GLY A 79 -18.94 -14.85 -7.54
N LEU A 80 -19.06 -14.26 -8.74
CA LEU A 80 -17.93 -14.06 -9.64
C LEU A 80 -16.99 -13.00 -9.08
N GLN A 81 -15.70 -13.29 -9.18
CA GLN A 81 -14.63 -12.34 -8.87
C GLN A 81 -13.85 -11.99 -10.15
N VAL A 82 -13.70 -10.69 -10.40
CA VAL A 82 -12.95 -10.16 -11.55
C VAL A 82 -11.79 -9.32 -11.04
N SER A 83 -10.63 -9.45 -11.67
CA SER A 83 -9.46 -8.60 -11.41
C SER A 83 -9.45 -7.43 -12.37
N PHE A 84 -9.50 -6.21 -11.86
CA PHE A 84 -9.46 -4.99 -12.64
C PHE A 84 -8.18 -4.20 -12.42
N LYS A 85 -7.77 -3.48 -13.46
CA LYS A 85 -6.92 -2.30 -13.38
C LYS A 85 -7.76 -1.07 -13.66
N LEU A 86 -7.74 -0.11 -12.74
CA LEU A 86 -8.33 1.21 -12.94
C LEU A 86 -7.25 2.27 -13.03
N ALA A 87 -7.35 3.17 -13.99
CA ALA A 87 -6.45 4.32 -14.10
C ALA A 87 -7.16 5.61 -13.72
N PHE A 88 -6.52 6.42 -12.89
CA PHE A 88 -6.95 7.77 -12.51
C PHE A 88 -5.92 8.76 -13.05
N ASP A 89 -6.33 9.71 -13.90
CA ASP A 89 -5.42 10.75 -14.41
C ASP A 89 -5.30 11.89 -13.41
N LEU A 90 -4.12 12.05 -12.83
CA LEU A 90 -3.84 13.09 -11.85
C LEU A 90 -2.86 14.11 -12.42
N PRO A 91 -2.96 15.39 -12.01
CA PRO A 91 -1.91 16.35 -12.29
C PRO A 91 -0.58 15.87 -11.70
N ARG A 92 0.53 16.25 -12.34
CA ARG A 92 1.87 15.88 -11.87
C ARG A 92 2.12 16.45 -10.46
N GLY A 93 2.66 15.61 -9.58
CA GLY A 93 2.90 15.97 -8.18
C GLY A 93 1.70 15.74 -7.25
N GLY A 94 0.57 15.27 -7.78
CA GLY A 94 -0.60 14.94 -6.96
C GLY A 94 -0.32 13.86 -5.91
N ARG A 95 -0.75 14.11 -4.67
CA ARG A 95 -0.52 13.22 -3.52
C ARG A 95 -1.82 12.53 -3.11
N ARG A 96 -2.02 11.33 -3.65
CA ARG A 96 -3.10 10.40 -3.28
C ARG A 96 -3.00 9.94 -1.83
N THR A 97 -4.14 9.91 -1.15
CA THR A 97 -4.24 9.51 0.26
C THR A 97 -5.24 8.37 0.47
N GLN A 98 -6.32 8.36 -0.31
CA GLN A 98 -7.44 7.43 -0.10
C GLN A 98 -8.11 7.07 -1.43
N LEU A 99 -8.52 5.83 -1.56
CA LEU A 99 -9.44 5.37 -2.60
C LEU A 99 -10.81 5.15 -1.95
N VAL A 100 -11.89 5.57 -2.60
CA VAL A 100 -13.26 5.29 -2.18
C VAL A 100 -13.91 4.45 -3.27
N LEU A 101 -14.25 3.22 -2.90
CA LEU A 101 -14.78 2.21 -3.80
C LEU A 101 -16.29 2.12 -3.65
N HIS A 102 -17.01 2.20 -4.76
CA HIS A 102 -18.46 2.30 -4.79
C HIS A 102 -19.05 1.14 -5.56
N GLU A 103 -20.12 0.56 -5.03
CA GLU A 103 -20.91 -0.41 -5.76
C GLU A 103 -21.75 0.23 -6.86
N SER A 104 -22.28 1.42 -6.58
CA SER A 104 -23.06 2.22 -7.53
C SER A 104 -22.80 3.70 -7.31
N PRO A 105 -23.12 4.60 -8.28
CA PRO A 105 -22.86 6.04 -8.15
C PRO A 105 -23.48 6.70 -6.91
N SER A 106 -24.56 6.14 -6.36
CA SER A 106 -25.27 6.62 -5.17
C SER A 106 -24.95 5.87 -3.89
N SER A 107 -24.09 4.85 -3.95
CA SER A 107 -23.67 4.09 -2.77
C SER A 107 -22.83 4.94 -1.80
N PRO A 108 -22.84 4.63 -0.49
CA PRO A 108 -22.00 5.33 0.49
C PRO A 108 -20.50 5.26 0.20
N GLY A 109 -20.04 4.13 -0.34
CA GLY A 109 -18.66 3.87 -0.68
C GLY A 109 -17.83 3.34 0.49
N ALA A 110 -16.87 2.47 0.16
CA ALA A 110 -15.91 1.87 1.08
C ALA A 110 -14.54 2.56 0.97
N PRO A 111 -14.03 3.20 2.04
CA PRO A 111 -12.73 3.85 2.02
C PRO A 111 -11.58 2.85 2.16
N VAL A 112 -10.52 3.06 1.39
CA VAL A 112 -9.24 2.33 1.46
C VAL A 112 -8.10 3.33 1.57
N SER A 113 -7.38 3.29 2.70
CA SER A 113 -6.19 4.12 2.91
C SER A 113 -5.03 3.65 2.02
N LEU A 114 -4.45 4.58 1.26
CA LEU A 114 -3.32 4.31 0.35
C LEU A 114 -1.97 4.73 0.93
N VAL A 115 -1.98 5.38 2.09
CA VAL A 115 -0.77 5.68 2.84
C VAL A 115 -0.23 4.36 3.39
N VAL A 116 0.92 3.94 2.89
CA VAL A 116 1.68 2.85 3.51
C VAL A 116 2.11 3.37 4.89
N PRO A 117 1.74 2.72 6.01
CA PRO A 117 2.30 3.08 7.31
C PRO A 117 3.83 2.98 7.22
N PRO A 118 4.60 3.87 7.88
CA PRO A 118 6.05 3.77 7.86
C PRO A 118 6.44 2.36 8.27
N SER A 119 7.20 1.68 7.42
CA SER A 119 7.78 0.39 7.75
C SER A 119 8.54 0.56 9.06
N GLY A 120 8.09 -0.09 10.13
CA GLY A 120 8.89 -0.19 11.35
C GLY A 120 10.29 -0.72 11.01
N PRO A 121 11.31 -0.43 11.83
CA PRO A 121 12.68 -0.82 11.51
C PRO A 121 12.73 -2.33 11.25
N ALA A 122 13.24 -2.71 10.08
CA ALA A 122 13.52 -4.08 9.71
C ALA A 122 14.46 -4.68 10.78
N THR A 123 13.88 -5.45 11.70
CA THR A 123 14.65 -6.15 12.72
C THR A 123 14.89 -7.56 12.18
N GLY A 124 16.14 -7.84 11.83
CA GLY A 124 16.61 -9.21 11.60
C GLY A 124 16.92 -9.57 10.16
N SER A 125 18.12 -9.23 9.70
CA SER A 125 18.88 -10.13 8.84
C SER A 125 20.35 -9.98 9.20
N GLY A 126 20.76 -10.70 10.25
CA GLY A 126 22.17 -10.96 10.52
C GLY A 126 22.70 -11.83 9.40
N SER A 127 23.47 -11.25 8.48
CA SER A 127 24.30 -12.02 7.55
C SER A 127 25.53 -12.54 8.29
N PRO A 128 25.85 -13.85 8.23
CA PRO A 128 27.10 -14.34 8.77
C PRO A 128 28.18 -14.19 7.68
N THR A 129 29.07 -13.20 7.82
CA THR A 129 30.30 -13.15 7.01
C THR A 129 31.49 -13.50 7.89
N ARG A 130 32.10 -14.65 7.58
CA ARG A 130 33.29 -15.20 8.21
C ARG A 130 34.56 -14.60 7.59
N LEU A 131 35.62 -14.52 8.41
CA LEU A 131 37.08 -14.53 8.10
C LEU A 131 37.83 -13.21 7.73
N ASN A 132 38.62 -12.75 8.72
CA ASN A 132 40.11 -12.78 8.75
C ASN A 132 40.93 -11.79 7.88
N ARG A 133 41.60 -10.80 8.52
CA ARG A 133 43.09 -10.66 8.62
C ARG A 133 43.57 -9.31 9.23
N ASP A 134 44.61 -9.42 10.08
CA ASP A 134 45.77 -8.53 10.32
C ASP A 134 45.72 -7.21 11.16
N TRP A 135 46.26 -7.33 12.41
CA TRP A 135 47.19 -6.51 13.27
C TRP A 135 47.48 -5.00 12.94
N PRO A 136 47.91 -4.06 13.87
CA PRO A 136 48.77 -4.38 15.02
C PRO A 136 48.85 -3.50 16.33
N ARG A 137 49.46 -4.14 17.35
CA ARG A 137 50.35 -3.69 18.46
C ARG A 137 49.81 -3.08 19.77
N PHE A 138 50.13 -3.81 20.84
CA PHE A 138 50.21 -3.36 22.24
C PHE A 138 51.47 -2.53 22.52
N ALA A 139 51.28 -1.44 23.28
CA ALA A 139 52.19 -0.84 24.26
C ALA A 139 51.27 0.00 25.16
N GLY A 140 51.12 -0.16 26.47
CA GLY A 140 52.06 -0.53 27.52
C GLY A 140 51.96 0.58 28.57
N LYS A 141 51.50 0.26 29.79
CA LYS A 141 51.98 0.79 31.09
C LYS A 141 50.98 0.50 32.22
N THR A 142 51.46 -0.36 33.12
CA THR A 142 51.05 -0.57 34.50
C THR A 142 50.97 0.74 35.28
N LEU A 143 49.96 0.89 36.13
CA LEU A 143 50.12 1.43 37.49
C LEU A 143 49.11 0.78 38.43
N LEU A 144 49.64 0.40 39.60
CA LEU A 144 48.98 -0.26 40.72
C LEU A 144 47.79 0.54 41.27
N GLY A 145 46.80 -0.19 41.77
CA GLY A 145 45.76 0.31 42.65
C GLY A 145 44.96 -0.83 43.25
N VAL A 146 45.50 -1.47 44.29
CA VAL A 146 44.71 -2.33 45.19
C VAL A 146 43.83 -1.41 46.03
N ALA A 147 42.52 -1.59 45.93
CA ALA A 147 41.58 -1.23 46.99
C ALA A 147 40.63 -2.41 47.18
N VAL A 148 40.85 -3.14 48.28
CA VAL A 148 39.92 -4.08 48.89
C VAL A 148 38.98 -3.27 49.78
N GLY A 149 37.68 -3.59 49.75
CA GLY A 149 36.66 -3.05 50.65
C GLY A 149 35.27 -3.38 50.10
N SER A 150 34.76 -4.59 50.34
CA SER A 150 33.93 -4.96 51.50
C SER A 150 32.45 -4.64 51.28
N ASP A 151 31.69 -5.73 51.11
CA ASP A 151 30.36 -6.01 51.63
C ASP A 151 29.41 -4.86 52.06
N ALA A 152 28.23 -4.93 51.44
CA ALA A 152 26.93 -5.07 52.11
C ALA A 152 25.98 -3.85 52.20
N TRP A 153 24.71 -4.26 52.11
CA TRP A 153 23.45 -3.66 52.58
C TRP A 153 22.53 -2.94 51.57
N LEU A 154 21.53 -3.73 51.14
CA LEU A 154 20.07 -3.53 51.22
C LEU A 154 19.36 -2.36 50.51
N CYS A 155 18.31 -2.79 49.78
CA CYS A 155 17.04 -2.13 49.41
C CYS A 155 17.06 -0.97 48.41
#